data_AF-A0A8T4VBA0-F1
#
_entry.id   AF-A0A8T4VBA0-F1
#
_cell.length_a   1.000
_cell.length_b   1.000
_cell.length_c   1.000
_cell.angle_alpha   90.00
_cell.angle_beta   90.00
_cell.angle_gamma   90.00
#
_symmetry.space_group_name_H-M   'P 1'
#
loop_
_entity.id
_entity.type
_entity.pdbx_description
1 polymer ?
#
loop_
_entity_poly.entity_id
_entity_poly.type
_entity_poly.pdbx_seq_one_letter_code
_entity_poly.pdbx_strand_id
1 'polypeptide(L)'
;MQTKEQNLGSLYVNLGLEDRVLANGVLPKKQLTERADIINGMVNTLAEKGRLNEAIKLIHDNPTARVLFTGNQDEIYRKAAENFSVSDKGEDEDHYSDAFEFIELLNKAEKNDLLYSLALREDLPYVVSMKALGTVRKNIGEEKFIETTNNTALRIQNNNPRAAYNLFLKTGNNSAIDNLHNYLMENFSFDNLHILRWTVRHSQEKVESLVNKVLSLNEANPATGKQFEGLGKFLFDLVYESGVKLNDDLQAKVDDLAVRNLRNYDVTLDNIKYKRLGVKWAKANFKHEPIEAYKILSANNYSGDEIIEAAMLAFIKRQSRGDGHEKLEIKVEHVKAFYPRLPKKTPLEVREEVASIAEDKEELAKISTLYRRKGDFSKAYELRYKSGKFDVKNDRTLMNLRSELIDEEIKDKDERVYCFWLIDADNVGYEFAFNRLLKNKPASAYNLAKGRSDNDRLSSARQEILKRNNPENSYKFFKSEKDETGIEMSLGVLSKKYRIDKQELIEFLNIK
;
A
#
# COMPACT_ATOMS: atom_id res chain seq x y z
N MET A 1 -30.35 55.29 -51.83
CA MET A 1 -30.59 53.98 -51.21
C MET A 1 -30.97 52.99 -52.32
N GLN A 2 -29.98 52.26 -52.84
CA GLN A 2 -30.22 51.12 -53.74
C GLN A 2 -30.41 49.88 -52.86
N THR A 3 -31.55 49.21 -52.99
CA THR A 3 -31.81 47.91 -52.37
C THR A 3 -30.80 46.90 -52.90
N LYS A 4 -29.91 46.38 -52.02
CA LYS A 4 -29.12 45.16 -52.28
C LYS A 4 -30.10 44.10 -52.78
N GLU A 5 -29.96 43.65 -54.03
CA GLU A 5 -30.75 42.52 -54.54
C GLU A 5 -30.57 41.34 -53.58
N GLN A 6 -31.66 40.91 -52.94
CA GLN A 6 -31.68 39.70 -52.14
C GLN A 6 -31.57 38.51 -53.09
N ASN A 7 -30.35 38.08 -53.36
CA ASN A 7 -30.07 36.84 -54.04
C ASN A 7 -30.67 35.69 -53.19
N LEU A 8 -31.37 34.76 -53.84
CA LEU A 8 -32.05 33.61 -53.21
C LEU A 8 -31.11 32.80 -52.30
N GLY A 9 -29.81 32.77 -52.61
CA GLY A 9 -28.78 32.19 -51.73
C GLY A 9 -28.66 32.88 -50.37
N SER A 10 -28.67 34.21 -50.34
CA SER A 10 -28.67 35.00 -49.10
C SER A 10 -29.91 34.73 -48.26
N LEU A 11 -31.07 34.52 -48.91
CA LEU A 11 -32.30 34.16 -48.22
C LEU A 11 -32.19 32.79 -47.54
N TYR A 12 -31.61 31.78 -48.21
CA TYR A 12 -31.43 30.45 -47.60
C TYR A 12 -30.55 30.50 -46.34
N VAL A 13 -29.47 31.27 -46.36
CA VAL A 13 -28.58 31.47 -45.19
C VAL A 13 -29.28 32.28 -44.08
N ASN A 14 -30.13 33.23 -44.44
CA ASN A 14 -30.91 34.00 -43.46
C ASN A 14 -31.98 33.17 -42.76
N LEU A 15 -32.47 32.10 -43.41
CA LEU A 15 -33.50 31.21 -42.89
C LEU A 15 -32.96 29.92 -42.25
N GLY A 16 -31.64 29.71 -42.22
CA GLY A 16 -31.05 28.47 -41.70
C GLY A 16 -31.39 27.22 -42.54
N LEU A 17 -31.54 27.40 -43.86
CA LEU A 17 -31.96 26.35 -44.80
C LEU A 17 -30.82 25.90 -45.73
N GLU A 18 -29.56 26.13 -45.33
CA GLU A 18 -28.37 25.81 -46.11
C GLU A 18 -28.33 24.31 -46.47
N ASP A 19 -28.60 23.43 -45.49
CA ASP A 19 -28.57 21.98 -45.66
C ASP A 19 -29.63 21.44 -46.64
N ARG A 20 -30.76 22.14 -46.79
CA ARG A 20 -31.81 21.73 -47.74
C ARG A 20 -31.40 21.90 -49.19
N VAL A 21 -30.51 22.85 -49.48
CA VAL A 21 -29.93 23.05 -50.81
C VAL A 21 -28.87 21.97 -51.10
N LEU A 22 -28.24 21.42 -50.05
CA LEU A 22 -27.09 20.52 -50.13
C LEU A 22 -27.47 19.02 -50.16
N ALA A 23 -28.45 18.61 -49.36
CA ALA A 23 -28.77 17.20 -49.11
C ALA A 23 -29.34 16.44 -50.33
N ASN A 24 -29.86 17.15 -51.33
CA ASN A 24 -30.53 16.51 -52.47
C ASN A 24 -29.81 16.71 -53.81
N GLY A 25 -28.73 17.50 -53.89
CA GLY A 25 -28.13 17.87 -55.18
C GLY A 25 -29.07 18.62 -56.15
N VAL A 26 -30.30 18.93 -55.71
CA VAL A 26 -31.32 19.62 -56.47
C VAL A 26 -31.30 21.09 -56.08
N LEU A 27 -30.46 21.85 -56.77
CA LEU A 27 -30.89 23.20 -57.09
C LEU A 27 -32.14 23.06 -57.99
N PRO A 28 -33.20 23.86 -57.82
CA PRO A 28 -34.45 23.75 -58.60
C PRO A 28 -34.15 23.70 -60.10
N LYS A 29 -35.11 23.30 -60.97
CA LYS A 29 -35.00 23.30 -62.45
C LYS A 29 -34.68 24.71 -63.01
N LYS A 30 -33.48 25.17 -62.76
CA LYS A 30 -32.90 26.50 -62.98
C LYS A 30 -31.65 26.33 -63.83
N GLN A 31 -31.32 27.37 -64.57
CA GLN A 31 -30.13 27.40 -65.41
C GLN A 31 -28.86 27.38 -64.56
N LEU A 32 -27.73 26.97 -65.15
CA LEU A 32 -26.44 26.86 -64.45
C LEU A 32 -26.01 28.20 -63.81
N THR A 33 -26.30 29.32 -64.46
CA THR A 33 -26.01 30.67 -63.97
C THR A 33 -26.80 30.99 -62.70
N GLU A 34 -28.11 30.74 -62.68
CA GLU A 34 -28.94 30.95 -61.48
C GLU A 34 -28.51 30.05 -60.30
N ARG A 35 -28.00 28.85 -60.60
CA ARG A 35 -27.45 27.92 -59.62
C ARG A 35 -26.15 28.43 -59.01
N ALA A 36 -25.25 28.94 -59.85
CA ALA A 36 -24.02 29.61 -59.41
C ALA A 36 -24.34 30.85 -58.58
N ASP A 37 -25.32 31.66 -58.98
CA ASP A 37 -25.76 32.84 -58.22
C ASP A 37 -26.25 32.45 -56.83
N ILE A 38 -27.07 31.39 -56.69
CA ILE A 38 -27.52 30.90 -55.38
C ILE A 38 -26.33 30.50 -54.50
N ILE A 39 -25.38 29.71 -55.03
CA ILE A 39 -24.21 29.28 -54.27
C ILE A 39 -23.33 30.48 -53.87
N ASN A 40 -23.05 31.40 -54.80
CA ASN A 40 -22.33 32.64 -54.51
C ASN A 40 -23.04 33.47 -53.43
N GLY A 41 -24.37 33.59 -53.52
CA GLY A 41 -25.19 34.27 -52.52
C GLY A 41 -25.08 33.61 -51.14
N MET A 42 -25.11 32.27 -51.07
CA MET A 42 -24.95 31.55 -49.80
C MET A 42 -23.56 31.76 -49.20
N VAL A 43 -22.51 31.50 -49.97
CA VAL A 43 -21.12 31.60 -49.52
C VAL A 43 -20.79 33.04 -49.06
N ASN A 44 -21.16 34.04 -49.87
CA ASN A 44 -20.92 35.45 -49.53
C ASN A 44 -21.72 35.87 -48.30
N THR A 45 -22.96 35.40 -48.13
CA THR A 45 -23.77 35.75 -46.95
C THR A 45 -23.26 35.08 -45.67
N LEU A 46 -22.79 33.83 -45.75
CA LEU A 46 -22.12 33.16 -44.62
C LEU A 46 -20.85 33.93 -44.24
N ALA A 47 -20.04 34.33 -45.22
CA ALA A 47 -18.85 35.16 -45.00
C ALA A 47 -19.18 36.54 -44.41
N GLU A 48 -20.19 37.26 -44.95
CA GLU A 48 -20.66 38.56 -44.44
C GLU A 48 -21.16 38.47 -42.97
N LYS A 49 -21.73 37.32 -42.58
CA LYS A 49 -22.18 37.04 -41.20
C LYS A 49 -21.09 36.54 -40.25
N GLY A 50 -19.84 36.43 -40.71
CA GLY A 50 -18.74 35.86 -39.93
C GLY A 50 -18.78 34.34 -39.75
N ARG A 51 -19.71 33.63 -40.42
CA ARG A 51 -19.80 32.15 -40.44
C ARG A 51 -18.82 31.56 -41.48
N LEU A 52 -17.55 31.96 -41.38
CA LEU A 52 -16.52 31.68 -42.39
C LEU A 52 -16.16 30.20 -42.50
N ASN A 53 -16.17 29.46 -41.38
CA ASN A 53 -15.96 28.00 -41.39
C ASN A 53 -17.05 27.27 -42.18
N GLU A 54 -18.30 27.71 -42.04
CA GLU A 54 -19.43 27.13 -42.76
C GLU A 54 -19.39 27.48 -44.25
N ALA A 55 -18.97 28.70 -44.58
CA ALA A 55 -18.71 29.10 -45.97
C ALA A 55 -17.64 28.21 -46.63
N ILE A 56 -16.58 27.86 -45.89
CA ILE A 56 -15.52 26.95 -46.35
C ILE A 56 -16.03 25.52 -46.49
N LYS A 57 -16.73 24.98 -45.49
CA LYS A 57 -17.33 23.64 -45.57
C LYS A 57 -18.28 23.54 -46.77
N LEU A 58 -19.04 24.60 -47.06
CA LEU A 58 -19.94 24.66 -48.21
C LEU A 58 -19.20 24.49 -49.54
N ILE A 59 -18.13 25.24 -49.79
CA ILE A 59 -17.36 25.14 -51.04
C ILE A 59 -16.46 23.91 -51.09
N HIS A 60 -16.03 23.39 -49.94
CA HIS A 60 -15.09 22.28 -49.89
C HIS A 60 -15.80 20.93 -49.83
N ASP A 61 -16.71 20.71 -48.89
CA ASP A 61 -17.28 19.38 -48.65
C ASP A 61 -18.44 19.04 -49.59
N ASN A 62 -18.96 20.03 -50.33
CA ASN A 62 -19.97 19.82 -51.36
C ASN A 62 -19.38 19.98 -52.78
N PRO A 63 -19.22 18.89 -53.55
CA PRO A 63 -18.67 18.94 -54.91
C PRO A 63 -19.47 19.84 -55.87
N THR A 64 -20.79 19.94 -55.69
CA THR A 64 -21.67 20.76 -56.53
C THR A 64 -21.46 22.25 -56.24
N ALA A 65 -21.43 22.62 -54.96
CA ALA A 65 -21.12 23.99 -54.56
C ALA A 65 -19.70 24.40 -54.98
N ARG A 66 -18.72 23.48 -54.88
CA ARG A 66 -17.34 23.71 -55.33
C ARG A 66 -17.25 24.11 -56.80
N VAL A 67 -18.01 23.45 -57.67
CA VAL A 67 -18.02 23.70 -59.13
C VAL A 67 -18.81 24.96 -59.48
N LEU A 68 -19.89 25.24 -58.75
CA LEU A 68 -20.79 26.35 -59.04
C LEU A 68 -20.37 27.68 -58.42
N PHE A 69 -19.52 27.65 -57.40
CA PHE A 69 -19.00 28.86 -56.78
C PHE A 69 -17.98 29.53 -57.73
N THR A 70 -18.30 30.75 -58.17
CA THR A 70 -17.47 31.51 -59.12
C THR A 70 -16.68 32.65 -58.45
N GLY A 71 -16.82 32.82 -57.14
CA GLY A 71 -16.07 33.80 -56.38
C GLY A 71 -14.62 33.38 -56.11
N ASN A 72 -13.84 34.29 -55.51
CA ASN A 72 -12.45 34.02 -55.16
C ASN A 72 -12.35 33.13 -53.91
N GLN A 73 -12.16 31.83 -54.10
CA GLN A 73 -12.04 30.86 -53.00
C GLN A 73 -10.88 31.21 -52.06
N ASP A 74 -9.73 31.61 -52.60
CA ASP A 74 -8.53 31.97 -51.81
C ASP A 74 -8.78 33.18 -50.91
N GLU A 75 -9.61 34.13 -51.35
CA GLU A 75 -10.01 35.26 -50.53
C GLU A 75 -10.87 34.84 -49.33
N ILE A 76 -11.76 33.85 -49.50
CA ILE A 76 -12.58 33.33 -48.40
C ILE A 76 -11.69 32.60 -47.39
N TYR A 77 -10.80 31.71 -47.84
CA TYR A 77 -9.88 31.00 -46.97
C TYR A 77 -8.99 31.96 -46.17
N ARG A 78 -8.46 32.99 -46.84
CA ARG A 78 -7.65 34.03 -46.19
C ARG A 78 -8.45 34.82 -45.16
N LYS A 79 -9.64 35.32 -45.49
CA LYS A 79 -10.51 36.01 -44.53
C LYS A 79 -10.89 35.13 -43.35
N ALA A 80 -11.13 33.84 -43.58
CA ALA A 80 -11.40 32.88 -42.51
C ALA A 80 -10.18 32.73 -41.59
N ALA A 81 -8.99 32.52 -42.15
CA ALA A 81 -7.76 32.38 -41.37
C ALA A 81 -7.39 33.67 -40.62
N GLU A 82 -7.64 34.85 -41.18
CA GLU A 82 -7.42 36.16 -40.56
C GLU A 82 -8.37 36.39 -39.38
N ASN A 83 -9.67 36.09 -39.55
CA ASN A 83 -10.69 36.29 -38.50
C ASN A 83 -10.82 35.10 -37.54
N PHE A 84 -10.09 34.01 -37.79
CA PHE A 84 -10.11 32.84 -36.93
C PHE A 84 -9.68 33.24 -35.53
N SER A 85 -10.48 32.90 -34.52
CA SER A 85 -10.15 33.16 -33.13
C SER A 85 -10.72 32.05 -32.27
N VAL A 86 -10.01 31.74 -31.20
CA VAL A 86 -10.43 30.71 -30.24
C VAL A 86 -9.97 31.14 -28.86
N SER A 87 -10.86 31.02 -27.88
CA SER A 87 -10.52 31.28 -26.48
C SER A 87 -9.53 30.22 -26.00
N ASP A 88 -8.51 30.65 -25.25
CA ASP A 88 -7.64 29.72 -24.53
C ASP A 88 -8.46 28.97 -23.46
N LYS A 89 -8.48 27.64 -23.58
CA LYS A 89 -9.17 26.70 -22.68
C LYS A 89 -8.17 25.74 -22.01
N GLY A 90 -6.88 26.07 -22.01
CA GLY A 90 -5.81 25.27 -21.41
C GLY A 90 -5.10 24.34 -22.41
N GLU A 91 -4.53 23.25 -21.89
CA GLU A 91 -3.66 22.34 -22.65
C GLU A 91 -4.39 21.18 -23.35
N ASP A 92 -5.65 20.94 -23.01
CA ASP A 92 -6.39 19.76 -23.49
C ASP A 92 -6.83 19.94 -24.95
N GLU A 93 -6.42 19.01 -25.82
CA GLU A 93 -6.73 19.03 -27.24
C GLU A 93 -8.25 18.95 -27.49
N ASP A 94 -8.99 18.25 -26.63
CA ASP A 94 -10.44 18.07 -26.77
C ASP A 94 -11.22 19.40 -26.65
N HIS A 95 -10.64 20.40 -25.99
CA HIS A 95 -11.23 21.73 -25.87
C HIS A 95 -11.20 22.55 -27.17
N TYR A 96 -10.43 22.10 -28.16
CA TYR A 96 -10.14 22.81 -29.41
C TYR A 96 -10.65 22.08 -30.66
N SER A 97 -11.66 21.21 -30.52
CA SER A 97 -12.24 20.44 -31.62
C SER A 97 -12.63 21.30 -32.84
N ASP A 98 -13.34 22.41 -32.63
CA ASP A 98 -13.73 23.34 -33.70
C ASP A 98 -12.52 23.98 -34.40
N ALA A 99 -11.46 24.28 -33.62
CA ALA A 99 -10.22 24.83 -34.16
C ALA A 99 -9.47 23.80 -34.99
N PHE A 100 -9.47 22.55 -34.55
CA PHE A 100 -8.80 21.46 -35.24
C PHE A 100 -9.54 21.07 -36.52
N GLU A 101 -10.88 21.11 -36.50
CA GLU A 101 -11.69 20.94 -37.70
C GLU A 101 -11.39 22.02 -38.74
N PHE A 102 -11.24 23.27 -38.31
CA PHE A 102 -10.83 24.36 -39.21
C PHE A 102 -9.42 24.14 -39.81
N ILE A 103 -8.45 23.72 -39.00
CA ILE A 103 -7.11 23.36 -39.46
C ILE A 103 -7.16 22.21 -40.49
N GLU A 104 -7.99 21.19 -40.24
CA GLU A 104 -8.17 20.08 -41.17
C GLU A 104 -8.79 20.51 -42.50
N LEU A 105 -9.75 21.44 -42.47
CA LEU A 105 -10.33 22.01 -43.69
C LEU A 105 -9.28 22.74 -44.53
N LEU A 106 -8.43 23.56 -43.90
CA LEU A 106 -7.34 24.24 -44.61
C LEU A 106 -6.31 23.25 -45.16
N ASN A 107 -6.03 22.16 -44.43
CA ASN A 107 -5.12 21.11 -44.88
C ASN A 107 -5.66 20.36 -46.10
N LYS A 108 -6.94 19.95 -46.06
CA LYS A 108 -7.61 19.30 -47.20
C LYS A 108 -7.67 20.20 -48.43
N ALA A 109 -7.78 21.51 -48.23
CA ALA A 109 -7.73 22.51 -49.29
C ALA A 109 -6.30 22.90 -49.71
N GLU A 110 -5.27 22.21 -49.20
CA GLU A 110 -3.85 22.42 -49.48
C GLU A 110 -3.36 23.86 -49.23
N LYS A 111 -3.98 24.58 -48.28
CA LYS A 111 -3.64 25.97 -47.93
C LYS A 111 -2.48 26.07 -46.94
N ASN A 112 -1.33 25.54 -47.35
CA ASN A 112 -0.12 25.44 -46.50
C ASN A 112 0.36 26.79 -45.96
N ASP A 113 0.36 27.85 -46.79
CA ASP A 113 0.81 29.17 -46.36
C ASP A 113 -0.09 29.76 -45.27
N LEU A 114 -1.42 29.57 -45.38
CA LEU A 114 -2.38 30.04 -44.38
C LEU A 114 -2.25 29.26 -43.07
N LEU A 115 -2.06 27.94 -43.14
CA LEU A 115 -1.79 27.11 -41.97
C LEU A 115 -0.49 27.52 -41.26
N TYR A 116 0.55 27.85 -42.02
CA TYR A 116 1.78 28.37 -41.45
C TYR A 116 1.58 29.76 -40.82
N SER A 117 0.87 30.67 -41.48
CA SER A 117 0.52 31.98 -40.92
C SER A 117 -0.30 31.84 -39.63
N LEU A 118 -1.27 30.90 -39.58
CA LEU A 118 -2.02 30.59 -38.38
C LEU A 118 -1.12 30.07 -37.25
N ALA A 119 -0.16 29.20 -37.56
CA ALA A 119 0.79 28.70 -36.56
C ALA A 119 1.62 29.82 -35.91
N LEU A 120 1.94 30.87 -36.66
CA LEU A 120 2.75 32.00 -36.19
C LEU A 120 1.96 33.04 -35.38
N ARG A 121 0.64 32.96 -35.36
CA ARG A 121 -0.19 33.95 -34.64
C ARG A 121 0.06 33.91 -33.13
N GLU A 122 0.19 35.10 -32.54
CA GLU A 122 0.44 35.27 -31.11
C GLU A 122 -0.81 35.20 -30.25
N ASP A 123 -1.95 35.54 -30.83
CA ASP A 123 -3.25 35.56 -30.16
C ASP A 123 -3.91 34.17 -30.06
N LEU A 124 -3.35 33.16 -30.73
CA LEU A 124 -3.86 31.80 -30.68
C LEU A 124 -3.20 30.97 -29.55
N PRO A 125 -3.96 30.07 -28.89
CA PRO A 125 -3.42 29.12 -27.94
C PRO A 125 -2.34 28.25 -28.58
N TYR A 126 -1.26 27.98 -27.85
CA TYR A 126 -0.10 27.28 -28.41
C TYR A 126 -0.45 25.88 -28.94
N VAL A 127 -1.43 25.20 -28.32
CA VAL A 127 -1.92 23.88 -28.78
C VAL A 127 -2.43 23.96 -30.22
N VAL A 128 -3.20 25.01 -30.52
CA VAL A 128 -3.74 25.29 -31.86
C VAL A 128 -2.63 25.66 -32.83
N SER A 129 -1.69 26.53 -32.40
CA SER A 129 -0.51 26.88 -33.19
C SER A 129 0.32 25.64 -33.55
N MET A 130 0.54 24.74 -32.59
CA MET A 130 1.33 23.51 -32.79
C MET A 130 0.61 22.48 -33.65
N LYS A 131 -0.73 22.40 -33.58
CA LYS A 131 -1.54 21.57 -34.49
C LYS A 131 -1.42 22.06 -35.92
N ALA A 132 -1.57 23.36 -36.16
CA ALA A 132 -1.42 23.96 -37.48
C ALA A 132 -0.01 23.73 -38.03
N LEU A 133 1.02 24.00 -37.22
CA LEU A 133 2.42 23.80 -37.60
C LEU A 133 2.74 22.34 -37.92
N GLY A 134 2.27 21.41 -37.09
CA GLY A 134 2.48 19.97 -37.28
C GLY A 134 1.86 19.46 -38.57
N THR A 135 0.75 20.06 -39.00
CA THR A 135 0.05 19.72 -40.24
C THR A 135 0.85 20.11 -41.48
N VAL A 136 1.54 21.26 -41.45
CA VAL A 136 2.35 21.75 -42.58
C VAL A 136 3.83 21.39 -42.51
N ARG A 137 4.27 20.64 -41.50
CA ARG A 137 5.70 20.35 -41.26
C ARG A 137 6.45 19.85 -42.50
N LYS A 138 5.84 18.94 -43.27
CA LYS A 138 6.46 18.39 -44.50
C LYS A 138 6.69 19.45 -45.59
N ASN A 139 5.89 20.52 -45.60
CA ASN A 139 5.86 21.53 -46.65
C ASN A 139 6.75 22.75 -46.31
N ILE A 140 6.94 23.06 -45.03
CA ILE A 140 7.75 24.22 -44.59
C ILE A 140 9.24 23.88 -44.36
N GLY A 141 9.59 22.59 -44.27
CA GLY A 141 10.94 22.12 -43.96
C GLY A 141 11.28 22.14 -42.47
N GLU A 142 12.29 21.35 -42.10
CA GLU A 142 12.64 21.10 -40.69
C GLU A 142 13.19 22.35 -39.99
N GLU A 143 13.95 23.19 -40.70
CA GLU A 143 14.54 24.41 -40.13
C GLU A 143 13.46 25.40 -39.65
N LYS A 144 12.49 25.72 -40.50
CA LYS A 144 11.35 26.59 -40.13
C LYS A 144 10.48 25.98 -39.04
N PHE A 145 10.31 24.65 -39.07
CA PHE A 145 9.58 23.93 -38.02
C PHE A 145 10.26 24.10 -36.65
N ILE A 146 11.59 23.92 -36.60
CA ILE A 146 12.40 24.09 -35.39
C ILE A 146 12.34 25.53 -34.90
N GLU A 147 12.57 26.50 -35.79
CA GLU A 147 12.51 27.93 -35.47
C GLU A 147 11.16 28.33 -34.89
N THR A 148 10.07 27.97 -35.57
CA THR A 148 8.70 28.31 -35.13
C THR A 148 8.36 27.65 -33.79
N THR A 149 8.70 26.37 -33.64
CA THR A 149 8.44 25.63 -32.39
C THR A 149 9.20 26.27 -31.21
N ASN A 150 10.46 26.68 -31.42
CA ASN A 150 11.24 27.38 -30.40
C ASN A 150 10.66 28.76 -30.07
N ASN A 151 10.21 29.53 -31.07
CA ASN A 151 9.59 30.83 -30.86
C ASN A 151 8.28 30.70 -30.07
N THR A 152 7.44 29.71 -30.39
CA THR A 152 6.24 29.41 -29.60
C THR A 152 6.58 29.04 -28.15
N ALA A 153 7.62 28.22 -27.95
CA ALA A 153 8.08 27.86 -26.61
C ALA A 153 8.56 29.07 -25.80
N LEU A 154 9.35 29.97 -26.42
CA LEU A 154 9.82 31.21 -25.80
C LEU A 154 8.66 32.13 -25.38
N ARG A 155 7.59 32.21 -26.19
CA ARG A 155 6.39 33.02 -25.91
C ARG A 155 5.67 32.53 -24.66
N ILE A 156 5.55 31.21 -24.48
CA ILE A 156 4.76 30.63 -23.40
C ILE A 156 5.55 30.30 -22.14
N GLN A 157 6.88 30.33 -22.17
CA GLN A 157 7.73 29.80 -21.10
C GLN A 157 7.46 30.38 -19.70
N ASN A 158 7.01 31.65 -19.62
CA ASN A 158 6.72 32.30 -18.34
C ASN A 158 5.36 31.87 -17.77
N ASN A 159 4.36 31.65 -18.63
CA ASN A 159 2.99 31.32 -18.25
C ASN A 159 2.77 29.80 -18.17
N ASN A 160 3.50 29.05 -18.98
CA ASN A 160 3.46 27.60 -19.06
C ASN A 160 4.86 27.01 -19.30
N PRO A 161 5.69 26.94 -18.24
CA PRO A 161 7.07 26.44 -18.35
C PRO A 161 7.13 24.96 -18.76
N ARG A 162 6.11 24.16 -18.41
CA ARG A 162 6.05 22.73 -18.73
C ARG A 162 5.89 22.51 -20.23
N ALA A 163 4.93 23.20 -20.84
CA ALA A 163 4.72 23.14 -22.28
C ALA A 163 5.95 23.65 -23.04
N ALA A 164 6.54 24.78 -22.59
CA ALA A 164 7.77 25.30 -23.19
C ALA A 164 8.93 24.30 -23.14
N TYR A 165 9.16 23.64 -21.99
CA TYR A 165 10.18 22.60 -21.86
C TYR A 165 9.98 21.48 -22.88
N ASN A 166 8.74 20.97 -23.02
CA ASN A 166 8.44 19.90 -23.97
C ASN A 166 8.69 20.31 -25.42
N LEU A 167 8.38 21.57 -25.77
CA LEU A 167 8.64 22.10 -27.11
C LEU A 167 10.14 22.26 -27.39
N PHE A 168 10.92 22.79 -26.44
CA PHE A 168 12.38 22.85 -26.58
C PHE A 168 13.02 21.46 -26.62
N LEU A 169 12.49 20.50 -25.87
CA LEU A 169 12.95 19.11 -25.89
C LEU A 169 12.69 18.49 -27.27
N LYS A 170 11.52 18.74 -27.86
CA LYS A 170 11.13 18.25 -29.18
C LYS A 170 12.06 18.73 -30.30
N THR A 171 12.61 19.93 -30.17
CA THR A 171 13.56 20.51 -31.13
C THR A 171 15.02 20.27 -30.78
N GLY A 172 15.32 19.64 -29.64
CA GLY A 172 16.69 19.45 -29.15
C GLY A 172 17.40 20.76 -28.76
N ASN A 173 16.65 21.84 -28.47
CA ASN A 173 17.22 23.15 -28.13
C ASN A 173 17.72 23.19 -26.67
N ASN A 174 18.90 22.61 -26.45
CA ASN A 174 19.50 22.49 -25.12
C ASN A 174 19.84 23.86 -24.50
N SER A 175 20.23 24.85 -25.33
CA SER A 175 20.51 26.20 -24.83
C SER A 175 19.25 26.89 -24.29
N ALA A 176 18.11 26.74 -24.96
CA ALA A 176 16.85 27.27 -24.45
C ALA A 176 16.37 26.55 -23.19
N ILE A 177 16.59 25.23 -23.07
CA ILE A 177 16.31 24.47 -21.86
C ILE A 177 17.16 24.96 -20.68
N ASP A 178 18.42 25.31 -20.95
CA ASP A 178 19.33 25.87 -19.94
C ASP A 178 18.91 27.28 -19.53
N ASN A 179 18.47 28.11 -20.48
CA ASN A 179 17.91 29.43 -20.16
C ASN A 179 16.63 29.31 -19.33
N LEU A 180 15.75 28.36 -19.66
CA LEU A 180 14.54 28.06 -18.89
C LEU A 180 14.89 27.59 -17.47
N HIS A 181 15.90 26.73 -17.32
CA HIS A 181 16.41 26.32 -16.00
C HIS A 181 16.82 27.52 -15.17
N ASN A 182 17.67 28.39 -15.73
CA ASN A 182 18.18 29.57 -15.03
C ASN A 182 17.04 30.51 -14.63
N TYR A 183 16.11 30.77 -15.55
CA TYR A 183 14.93 31.59 -15.28
C TYR A 183 14.07 31.02 -14.13
N LEU A 184 13.84 29.70 -14.12
CA LEU A 184 13.09 29.02 -13.06
C LEU A 184 13.85 28.96 -11.73
N MET A 185 15.18 28.93 -11.75
CA MET A 185 16.01 28.99 -10.53
C MET A 185 16.01 30.40 -9.91
N GLU A 186 16.01 31.45 -10.74
CA GLU A 186 15.89 32.85 -10.33
C GLU A 186 14.48 33.14 -9.78
N ASN A 187 13.44 32.69 -10.50
CA ASN A 187 12.02 32.86 -10.15
C ASN A 187 11.46 31.60 -9.48
N PHE A 188 12.19 31.10 -8.49
CA PHE A 188 11.93 29.79 -7.90
C PHE A 188 10.52 29.66 -7.30
N SER A 189 9.81 28.61 -7.71
CA SER A 189 8.56 28.14 -7.11
C SER A 189 8.60 26.62 -6.94
N PHE A 190 8.03 26.12 -5.85
CA PHE A 190 7.91 24.68 -5.60
C PHE A 190 7.08 23.95 -6.68
N ASP A 191 6.12 24.63 -7.31
CA ASP A 191 5.29 24.06 -8.39
C ASP A 191 6.12 23.67 -9.62
N ASN A 192 7.29 24.31 -9.81
CA ASN A 192 8.18 24.08 -10.93
C ASN A 192 9.26 23.01 -10.65
N LEU A 193 9.27 22.36 -9.47
CA LEU A 193 10.30 21.39 -9.10
C LEU A 193 10.43 20.23 -10.09
N HIS A 194 9.33 19.70 -10.60
CA HIS A 194 9.36 18.62 -11.59
C HIS A 194 10.03 19.06 -12.89
N ILE A 195 9.79 20.30 -13.33
CA ILE A 195 10.39 20.87 -14.53
C ILE A 195 11.88 21.12 -14.29
N LEU A 196 12.25 21.69 -13.14
CA LEU A 196 13.63 21.88 -12.72
C LEU A 196 14.39 20.55 -12.73
N ARG A 197 13.81 19.46 -12.19
CA ARG A 197 14.38 18.11 -12.27
C ARG A 197 14.62 17.63 -13.70
N TRP A 198 13.75 17.96 -14.66
CA TRP A 198 13.95 17.57 -16.06
C TRP A 198 15.01 18.42 -16.78
N THR A 199 15.25 19.64 -16.32
CA THR A 199 16.23 20.56 -16.92
C THR A 199 17.67 20.35 -16.45
N VAL A 200 17.91 19.73 -15.28
CA VAL A 200 19.29 19.54 -14.75
C VAL A 200 20.15 18.57 -15.57
N ARG A 201 19.56 17.63 -16.33
CA ARG A 201 20.23 16.73 -17.31
C ARG A 201 21.63 16.21 -16.89
N HIS A 202 21.73 15.52 -15.76
CA HIS A 202 22.99 14.96 -15.23
C HIS A 202 24.12 15.99 -14.96
N SER A 203 23.84 17.30 -15.01
CA SER A 203 24.81 18.34 -14.67
C SER A 203 25.01 18.43 -13.17
N GLN A 204 26.22 18.14 -12.71
CA GLN A 204 26.58 18.22 -11.29
C GLN A 204 26.30 19.60 -10.69
N GLU A 205 26.73 20.66 -11.36
CA GLU A 205 26.51 22.04 -10.91
C GLU A 205 25.03 22.38 -10.76
N LYS A 206 24.20 22.01 -11.74
CA LYS A 206 22.75 22.30 -11.70
C LYS A 206 22.03 21.47 -10.64
N VAL A 207 22.41 20.20 -10.46
CA VAL A 207 21.84 19.37 -9.38
C VAL A 207 22.22 19.93 -8.02
N GLU A 208 23.50 20.23 -7.78
CA GLU A 208 23.96 20.81 -6.52
C GLU A 208 23.30 22.15 -6.23
N SER A 209 23.18 23.03 -7.23
CA SER A 209 22.50 24.33 -7.11
C SER A 209 21.03 24.17 -6.73
N LEU A 210 20.29 23.27 -7.41
CA LEU A 210 18.89 22.98 -7.09
C LEU A 210 18.74 22.40 -5.69
N VAL A 211 19.56 21.41 -5.31
CA VAL A 211 19.54 20.79 -3.98
C VAL A 211 19.82 21.84 -2.90
N ASN A 212 20.86 22.66 -3.06
CA ASN A 212 21.20 23.73 -2.12
C ASN A 212 20.06 24.74 -1.97
N LYS A 213 19.48 25.20 -3.09
CA LYS A 213 18.36 26.15 -3.09
C LYS A 213 17.17 25.59 -2.31
N VAL A 214 16.77 24.35 -2.59
CA VAL A 214 15.63 23.69 -1.93
C VAL A 214 15.89 23.49 -0.44
N LEU A 215 17.08 22.99 -0.07
CA LEU A 215 17.44 22.77 1.33
C LEU A 215 17.47 24.09 2.11
N SER A 216 18.06 25.15 1.55
CA SER A 216 18.15 26.47 2.18
C SER A 216 16.76 27.08 2.43
N LEU A 217 15.85 26.94 1.47
CA LEU A 217 14.46 27.39 1.63
C LEU A 217 13.70 26.57 2.68
N ASN A 218 13.90 25.26 2.70
CA ASN A 218 13.30 24.38 3.70
C ASN A 218 13.83 24.65 5.12
N GLU A 219 15.12 25.00 5.26
CA GLU A 219 15.72 25.41 6.54
C GLU A 219 15.16 26.77 7.01
N ALA A 220 15.04 27.75 6.10
CA ALA A 220 14.52 29.08 6.41
C ALA A 220 13.02 29.05 6.78
N ASN A 221 12.24 28.18 6.15
CA ASN A 221 10.83 28.00 6.46
C ASN A 221 10.41 26.51 6.38
N PRO A 222 10.43 25.79 7.52
CA PRO A 222 10.05 24.38 7.54
C PRO A 222 8.58 24.11 7.15
N ALA A 223 7.70 25.12 7.20
CA ALA A 223 6.30 24.97 6.79
C ALA A 223 6.16 24.80 5.27
N THR A 224 7.04 25.42 4.47
CA THR A 224 7.09 25.24 3.01
C THR A 224 7.46 23.81 2.61
N GLY A 225 8.37 23.16 3.35
CA GLY A 225 8.67 21.74 3.15
C GLY A 225 7.51 20.79 3.46
N LYS A 226 6.57 21.21 4.31
CA LYS A 226 5.32 20.45 4.56
C LYS A 226 4.29 20.62 3.45
N GLN A 227 4.36 21.70 2.66
CA GLN A 227 3.46 21.90 1.52
C GLN A 227 3.81 20.97 0.35
N PHE A 228 5.08 20.57 0.22
CA PHE A 228 5.52 19.57 -0.76
C PHE A 228 5.69 18.20 -0.09
N GLU A 229 4.60 17.44 0.01
CA GLU A 229 4.64 16.08 0.53
C GLU A 229 5.68 15.24 -0.24
N GLY A 230 6.67 14.68 0.46
CA GLY A 230 7.71 13.87 -0.15
C GLY A 230 8.94 14.63 -0.66
N LEU A 231 9.17 15.88 -0.25
CA LEU A 231 10.34 16.68 -0.68
C LEU A 231 11.69 15.95 -0.49
N GLY A 232 11.90 15.28 0.64
CA GLY A 232 13.12 14.52 0.88
C GLY A 232 13.30 13.36 -0.11
N LYS A 233 12.21 12.65 -0.42
CA LYS A 233 12.20 11.58 -1.43
C LYS A 233 12.51 12.15 -2.82
N PHE A 234 11.92 13.29 -3.18
CA PHE A 234 12.18 13.97 -4.44
C PHE A 234 13.67 14.34 -4.61
N LEU A 235 14.30 14.95 -3.59
CA LEU A 235 15.71 15.33 -3.66
C LEU A 235 16.62 14.11 -3.77
N PHE A 236 16.31 13.05 -3.01
CA PHE A 236 17.07 11.80 -3.12
C PHE A 236 16.95 11.19 -4.51
N ASP A 237 15.75 11.18 -5.08
CA ASP A 237 15.49 10.65 -6.41
C ASP A 237 16.21 11.43 -7.50
N LEU A 238 16.19 12.77 -7.40
CA LEU A 238 16.93 13.68 -8.27
C LEU A 238 18.43 13.34 -8.27
N VAL A 239 19.05 13.20 -7.10
CA VAL A 239 20.48 12.90 -6.97
C VAL A 239 20.79 11.49 -7.49
N TYR A 240 19.98 10.50 -7.11
CA TYR A 240 20.18 9.12 -7.52
C TYR A 240 20.07 8.94 -9.04
N GLU A 241 19.05 9.50 -9.68
CA GLU A 241 18.80 9.34 -11.11
C GLU A 241 19.72 10.21 -11.97
N SER A 242 20.18 11.35 -11.43
CA SER A 242 21.18 12.15 -12.10
C SER A 242 22.57 11.50 -12.10
N GLY A 243 22.83 10.57 -11.17
CA GLY A 243 24.15 9.92 -11.02
C GLY A 243 25.21 10.84 -10.42
N VAL A 244 24.80 12.02 -9.93
CA VAL A 244 25.70 13.02 -9.34
C VAL A 244 26.16 12.58 -7.96
N LYS A 245 27.44 12.79 -7.66
CA LYS A 245 27.99 12.60 -6.32
C LYS A 245 28.07 13.95 -5.61
N LEU A 246 27.13 14.17 -4.68
CA LEU A 246 27.18 15.32 -3.79
C LEU A 246 28.34 15.18 -2.81
N ASN A 247 28.80 16.31 -2.25
CA ASN A 247 29.68 16.27 -1.10
C ASN A 247 28.98 15.64 0.13
N ASP A 248 29.77 15.16 1.08
CA ASP A 248 29.26 14.35 2.21
C ASP A 248 28.25 15.10 3.07
N ASP A 249 28.44 16.40 3.32
CA ASP A 249 27.51 17.23 4.11
C ASP A 249 26.15 17.36 3.42
N LEU A 250 26.16 17.70 2.13
CA LEU A 250 24.95 17.89 1.34
C LEU A 250 24.21 16.57 1.15
N GLN A 251 24.95 15.47 0.90
CA GLN A 251 24.37 14.14 0.82
C GLN A 251 23.72 13.73 2.14
N ALA A 252 24.35 14.03 3.28
CA ALA A 252 23.80 13.72 4.60
C ALA A 252 22.48 14.46 4.84
N LYS A 253 22.39 15.75 4.49
CA LYS A 253 21.16 16.55 4.59
C LYS A 253 20.03 16.01 3.73
N VAL A 254 20.31 15.65 2.48
CA VAL A 254 19.33 15.00 1.58
C VAL A 254 18.85 13.68 2.19
N ASP A 255 19.77 12.85 2.67
CA ASP A 255 19.45 11.56 3.28
C ASP A 255 18.60 11.71 4.56
N ASP A 256 18.90 12.72 5.40
CA ASP A 256 18.11 13.03 6.60
C ASP A 256 16.68 13.46 6.27
N LEU A 257 16.51 14.30 5.25
CA LEU A 257 15.19 14.74 4.82
C LEU A 257 14.41 13.59 4.17
N ALA A 258 15.07 12.78 3.33
CA ALA A 258 14.49 11.61 2.69
C ALA A 258 13.95 10.62 3.73
N VAL A 259 14.75 10.27 4.73
CA VAL A 259 14.38 9.34 5.81
C VAL A 259 13.08 9.74 6.54
N ARG A 260 12.81 11.05 6.69
CA ARG A 260 11.58 11.55 7.33
C ARG A 260 10.34 11.40 6.46
N ASN A 261 10.51 11.25 5.15
CA ASN A 261 9.41 11.15 4.18
C ASN A 261 9.22 9.74 3.61
N LEU A 262 10.24 8.88 3.71
CA LEU A 262 10.14 7.49 3.26
C LEU A 262 9.22 6.69 4.18
N ARG A 263 8.43 5.80 3.58
CA ARG A 263 7.59 4.84 4.28
C ARG A 263 8.31 3.51 4.42
N ASN A 264 7.78 2.62 5.26
CA ASN A 264 8.39 1.31 5.52
C ASN A 264 8.65 0.51 4.23
N TYR A 265 7.67 0.40 3.34
CA TYR A 265 7.81 -0.33 2.08
C TYR A 265 8.86 0.26 1.12
N ASP A 266 9.21 1.56 1.25
CA ASP A 266 10.26 2.15 0.42
C ASP A 266 11.64 1.57 0.79
N VAL A 267 11.83 1.16 2.06
CA VAL A 267 13.13 0.72 2.61
C VAL A 267 13.20 -0.79 2.95
N THR A 268 12.06 -1.50 2.93
CA THR A 268 11.99 -2.94 3.27
C THR A 268 11.82 -3.87 2.07
N LEU A 269 11.42 -3.35 0.90
CA LEU A 269 11.33 -4.12 -0.34
C LEU A 269 12.69 -4.19 -1.04
N ASP A 270 12.84 -5.07 -2.04
CA ASP A 270 14.00 -5.23 -2.95
C ASP A 270 14.40 -3.96 -3.73
N ASN A 271 13.93 -2.80 -3.29
CA ASN A 271 14.26 -1.49 -3.79
C ASN A 271 15.71 -1.12 -3.43
N ILE A 272 16.63 -1.55 -4.29
CA ILE A 272 18.07 -1.25 -4.24
C ILE A 272 18.33 0.26 -4.06
N LYS A 273 17.43 1.13 -4.57
CA LYS A 273 17.58 2.60 -4.51
C LYS A 273 17.70 3.13 -3.08
N TYR A 274 16.81 2.73 -2.18
CA TYR A 274 16.77 3.26 -0.80
C TYR A 274 17.40 2.33 0.23
N LYS A 275 17.93 1.17 -0.18
CA LYS A 275 18.56 0.21 0.72
C LYS A 275 19.64 0.86 1.61
N ARG A 276 20.42 1.79 1.06
CA ARG A 276 21.46 2.54 1.83
C ARG A 276 20.90 3.43 2.94
N LEU A 277 19.64 3.86 2.82
CA LEU A 277 18.96 4.65 3.84
C LEU A 277 18.31 3.79 4.91
N GLY A 278 18.23 2.46 4.75
CA GLY A 278 17.47 1.58 5.63
C GLY A 278 17.83 1.74 7.11
N VAL A 279 19.11 1.68 7.47
CA VAL A 279 19.55 1.85 8.87
C VAL A 279 19.21 3.24 9.40
N LYS A 280 19.45 4.29 8.61
CA LYS A 280 19.13 5.68 9.00
C LYS A 280 17.63 5.87 9.19
N TRP A 281 16.83 5.28 8.30
CA TRP A 281 15.37 5.24 8.39
C TRP A 281 14.89 4.52 9.65
N ALA A 282 15.43 3.33 9.92
CA ALA A 282 15.02 2.54 11.07
C ALA A 282 15.33 3.27 12.40
N LYS A 283 16.48 3.94 12.49
CA LYS A 283 16.84 4.79 13.64
C LYS A 283 15.90 5.98 13.84
N ALA A 284 15.42 6.60 12.76
CA ALA A 284 14.51 7.73 12.86
C ALA A 284 13.05 7.31 13.17
N ASN A 285 12.66 6.10 12.75
CA ASN A 285 11.26 5.69 12.72
C ASN A 285 10.88 4.55 13.67
N PHE A 286 11.82 4.00 14.46
CA PHE A 286 11.53 2.84 15.32
C PHE A 286 10.38 3.07 16.32
N LYS A 287 10.07 4.31 16.72
CA LYS A 287 8.93 4.59 17.61
C LYS A 287 7.58 4.40 16.93
N HIS A 288 7.50 4.70 15.64
CA HIS A 288 6.27 4.60 14.84
C HIS A 288 6.14 3.22 14.18
N GLU A 289 7.26 2.71 13.65
CA GLU A 289 7.36 1.44 12.91
C GLU A 289 8.38 0.47 13.53
N PRO A 290 8.17 0.05 14.80
CA PRO A 290 9.18 -0.72 15.53
C PRO A 290 9.49 -2.09 14.95
N ILE A 291 8.51 -2.77 14.36
CA ILE A 291 8.68 -4.12 13.78
C ILE A 291 9.63 -4.05 12.59
N GLU A 292 9.36 -3.18 11.63
CA GLU A 292 10.20 -3.03 10.43
C GLU A 292 11.55 -2.41 10.76
N ALA A 293 11.59 -1.43 11.67
CA ALA A 293 12.85 -0.88 12.15
C ALA A 293 13.74 -1.96 12.78
N TYR A 294 13.18 -2.81 13.64
CA TYR A 294 13.94 -3.91 14.25
C TYR A 294 14.48 -4.89 13.20
N LYS A 295 13.66 -5.30 12.22
CA LYS A 295 14.10 -6.18 11.12
C LYS A 295 15.30 -5.59 10.37
N ILE A 296 15.22 -4.31 9.98
CA ILE A 296 16.31 -3.64 9.27
C ILE A 296 17.57 -3.54 10.14
N LEU A 297 17.45 -3.08 11.38
CA LEU A 297 18.60 -2.93 12.28
C LEU A 297 19.27 -4.27 12.58
N SER A 298 18.48 -5.31 12.82
CA SER A 298 18.96 -6.67 13.09
C SER A 298 19.66 -7.29 11.87
N ALA A 299 19.09 -7.14 10.67
CA ALA A 299 19.69 -7.61 9.43
C ALA A 299 21.01 -6.92 9.08
N ASN A 300 21.20 -5.68 9.53
CA ASN A 300 22.43 -4.90 9.33
C ASN A 300 23.42 -5.01 10.50
N ASN A 301 23.22 -5.92 11.46
CA ASN A 301 24.06 -6.09 12.65
C ASN A 301 24.30 -4.78 13.42
N TYR A 302 23.31 -3.89 13.46
CA TYR A 302 23.42 -2.62 14.18
C TYR A 302 23.42 -2.84 15.69
N SER A 303 24.33 -2.17 16.41
CA SER A 303 24.57 -2.38 17.84
C SER A 303 24.23 -1.17 18.74
N GLY A 304 23.53 -0.16 18.23
CA GLY A 304 23.13 1.02 19.03
C GLY A 304 21.91 0.76 19.92
N ASP A 305 21.64 1.66 20.87
CA ASP A 305 20.48 1.55 21.79
C ASP A 305 19.14 1.48 21.03
N GLU A 306 19.07 2.05 19.83
CA GLU A 306 17.86 2.07 18.99
C GLU A 306 17.40 0.67 18.61
N ILE A 307 18.30 -0.32 18.45
CA ILE A 307 17.87 -1.71 18.18
C ILE A 307 17.18 -2.32 19.39
N ILE A 308 17.60 -1.96 20.61
CA ILE A 308 17.02 -2.43 21.86
C ILE A 308 15.65 -1.79 22.09
N GLU A 309 15.52 -0.49 21.83
CA GLU A 309 14.24 0.22 21.94
C GLU A 309 13.25 -0.25 20.86
N ALA A 310 13.71 -0.44 19.61
CA ALA A 310 12.92 -1.02 18.54
C ALA A 310 12.43 -2.43 18.89
N ALA A 311 13.32 -3.29 19.43
CA ALA A 311 12.97 -4.63 19.88
C ALA A 311 11.86 -4.62 20.93
N MET A 312 11.99 -3.76 21.95
CA MET A 312 11.01 -3.63 23.03
C MET A 312 9.64 -3.20 22.48
N LEU A 313 9.61 -2.15 21.66
CA LEU A 313 8.36 -1.64 21.09
C LEU A 313 7.73 -2.65 20.11
N ALA A 314 8.54 -3.38 19.35
CA ALA A 314 8.07 -4.42 18.44
C ALA A 314 7.47 -5.60 19.22
N PHE A 315 8.12 -6.00 20.32
CA PHE A 315 7.64 -7.04 21.23
C PHE A 315 6.28 -6.68 21.85
N ILE A 316 6.09 -5.43 22.25
CA ILE A 316 4.81 -4.96 22.80
C ILE A 316 3.74 -4.88 21.70
N LYS A 317 4.08 -4.32 20.53
CA LYS A 317 3.13 -4.11 19.40
C LYS A 317 2.65 -5.43 18.78
N ARG A 318 3.45 -6.51 18.80
CA ARG A 318 3.01 -7.81 18.24
C ARG A 318 1.87 -8.45 19.04
N GLN A 319 1.81 -8.21 20.35
CA GLN A 319 0.81 -8.80 21.25
C GLN A 319 -0.59 -8.17 21.11
N SER A 320 -0.69 -6.98 20.49
CA SER A 320 -1.98 -6.33 20.23
C SER A 320 -2.63 -6.71 18.90
N ARG A 321 -1.91 -7.40 18.01
CA ARG A 321 -2.45 -7.91 16.74
C ARG A 321 -2.70 -9.41 16.90
N GLY A 322 -3.92 -9.76 17.28
CA GLY A 322 -4.36 -11.14 17.60
C GLY A 322 -4.36 -12.14 16.44
N ASP A 323 -3.70 -11.84 15.31
CA ASP A 323 -3.81 -12.62 14.09
C ASP A 323 -2.42 -13.00 13.57
N GLY A 324 -2.14 -14.31 13.57
CA GLY A 324 -1.42 -15.12 12.56
C GLY A 324 -0.16 -14.62 11.82
N HIS A 325 0.36 -13.42 12.06
CA HIS A 325 1.56 -12.94 11.39
C HIS A 325 2.80 -13.59 11.99
N GLU A 326 3.75 -13.94 11.12
CA GLU A 326 5.07 -14.50 11.47
C GLU A 326 5.57 -13.90 12.79
N LYS A 327 5.81 -14.78 13.77
CA LYS A 327 6.40 -14.37 15.04
C LYS A 327 7.71 -13.67 14.71
N LEU A 328 7.75 -12.35 14.90
CA LEU A 328 9.00 -11.61 14.83
C LEU A 328 9.96 -12.22 15.86
N GLU A 329 10.97 -12.92 15.37
CA GLU A 329 12.00 -13.53 16.21
C GLU A 329 12.92 -12.43 16.71
N ILE A 330 12.76 -12.10 17.99
CA ILE A 330 13.63 -11.15 18.68
C ILE A 330 14.73 -11.95 19.38
N LYS A 331 15.99 -11.61 19.08
CA LYS A 331 17.15 -12.27 19.71
C LYS A 331 17.11 -12.18 21.24
N VAL A 332 17.47 -13.27 21.91
CA VAL A 332 17.39 -13.40 23.38
C VAL A 332 18.21 -12.32 24.09
N GLU A 333 19.39 -11.97 23.56
CA GLU A 333 20.24 -10.91 24.08
C GLU A 333 19.56 -9.54 24.05
N HIS A 334 18.76 -9.24 23.02
CA HIS A 334 18.00 -7.99 22.94
C HIS A 334 16.86 -7.99 23.96
N VAL A 335 16.20 -9.14 24.17
CA VAL A 335 15.17 -9.31 25.21
C VAL A 335 15.75 -9.06 26.59
N LYS A 336 16.88 -9.66 26.91
CA LYS A 336 17.59 -9.44 28.19
C LYS A 336 18.01 -7.98 28.36
N ALA A 337 18.40 -7.29 27.29
CA ALA A 337 18.81 -5.90 27.32
C ALA A 337 17.65 -4.91 27.53
N PHE A 338 16.49 -5.12 26.88
CA PHE A 338 15.33 -4.23 27.09
C PHE A 338 14.51 -4.57 28.32
N TYR A 339 14.64 -5.77 28.89
CA TYR A 339 13.81 -6.22 30.00
C TYR A 339 13.81 -5.25 31.20
N PRO A 340 14.96 -4.72 31.69
CA PRO A 340 14.97 -3.70 32.75
C PRO A 340 14.30 -2.38 32.37
N ARG A 341 14.13 -2.11 31.07
CA ARG A 341 13.56 -0.89 30.50
C ARG A 341 12.05 -1.01 30.24
N LEU A 342 11.45 -2.18 30.45
CA LEU A 342 10.03 -2.40 30.21
C LEU A 342 9.15 -1.40 30.99
N PRO A 343 8.16 -0.76 30.34
CA PRO A 343 7.23 0.12 31.03
C PRO A 343 6.49 -0.59 32.17
N LYS A 344 6.34 0.06 33.32
CA LYS A 344 5.64 -0.53 34.49
C LYS A 344 4.18 -0.94 34.20
N LYS A 345 3.54 -0.27 33.23
CA LYS A 345 2.16 -0.53 32.79
C LYS A 345 2.05 -1.60 31.69
N THR A 346 3.16 -2.28 31.34
CA THR A 346 3.16 -3.37 30.35
C THR A 346 2.19 -4.48 30.78
N PRO A 347 1.37 -5.04 29.86
CA PRO A 347 0.46 -6.15 30.18
C PRO A 347 1.17 -7.32 30.85
N LEU A 348 0.44 -8.05 31.69
CA LEU A 348 1.01 -9.12 32.53
C LEU A 348 1.59 -10.25 31.67
N GLU A 349 0.91 -10.57 30.59
CA GLU A 349 1.23 -11.63 29.63
C GLU A 349 2.54 -11.30 28.89
N VAL A 350 2.74 -10.02 28.53
CA VAL A 350 3.99 -9.55 27.91
C VAL A 350 5.15 -9.62 28.91
N ARG A 351 4.92 -9.20 30.16
CA ARG A 351 5.94 -9.29 31.22
C ARG A 351 6.33 -10.74 31.50
N GLU A 352 5.36 -11.65 31.50
CA GLU A 352 5.60 -13.08 31.66
C GLU A 352 6.48 -13.65 30.54
N GLU A 353 6.15 -13.33 29.29
CA GLU A 353 6.91 -13.83 28.14
C GLU A 353 8.35 -13.32 28.18
N VAL A 354 8.56 -12.03 28.47
CA VAL A 354 9.90 -11.46 28.60
C VAL A 354 10.67 -12.06 29.78
N ALA A 355 10.04 -12.20 30.95
CA ALA A 355 10.66 -12.82 32.12
C ALA A 355 11.03 -14.29 31.87
N SER A 356 10.21 -15.01 31.09
CA SER A 356 10.48 -16.39 30.69
C SER A 356 11.70 -16.48 29.77
N ILE A 357 11.79 -15.63 28.74
CA ILE A 357 12.95 -15.58 27.81
C ILE A 357 14.22 -15.10 28.53
N ALA A 358 14.08 -14.14 29.45
CA ALA A 358 15.19 -13.63 30.25
C ALA A 358 15.61 -14.59 31.37
N GLU A 359 14.85 -15.67 31.62
CA GLU A 359 15.01 -16.60 32.73
C GLU A 359 14.99 -15.91 34.11
N ASP A 360 14.21 -14.84 34.26
CA ASP A 360 14.07 -14.12 35.52
C ASP A 360 13.15 -14.89 36.48
N LYS A 361 13.78 -15.80 37.20
CA LYS A 361 13.17 -16.61 38.25
C LYS A 361 12.44 -15.79 39.32
N GLU A 362 12.91 -14.59 39.67
CA GLU A 362 12.23 -13.79 40.69
C GLU A 362 10.93 -13.19 40.18
N GLU A 363 10.96 -12.64 38.98
CA GLU A 363 9.79 -12.04 38.38
C GLU A 363 8.74 -13.10 38.05
N LEU A 364 9.13 -14.28 37.55
CA LEU A 364 8.21 -15.40 37.34
C LEU A 364 7.47 -15.79 38.62
N ALA A 365 8.15 -15.78 39.78
CA ALA A 365 7.51 -16.02 41.07
C ALA A 365 6.53 -14.91 41.48
N LYS A 366 6.84 -13.64 41.18
CA LYS A 366 5.93 -12.50 41.42
C LYS A 366 4.70 -12.57 40.52
N ILE A 367 4.89 -12.84 39.22
CA ILE A 367 3.83 -12.98 38.22
C ILE A 367 2.92 -14.17 38.57
N SER A 368 3.47 -15.31 38.99
CA SER A 368 2.70 -16.45 39.50
C SER A 368 1.73 -16.05 40.62
N THR A 369 2.18 -15.22 41.57
CA THR A 369 1.32 -14.72 42.66
C THR A 369 0.17 -13.84 42.13
N LEU A 370 0.41 -13.08 41.06
CA LEU A 370 -0.62 -12.26 40.42
C LEU A 370 -1.68 -13.11 39.69
N TYR A 371 -1.27 -14.15 38.96
CA TYR A 371 -2.22 -15.08 38.32
C TYR A 371 -3.06 -15.83 39.35
N ARG A 372 -2.44 -16.28 40.46
CA ARG A 372 -3.18 -16.91 41.57
C ARG A 372 -4.28 -15.99 42.11
N ARG A 373 -3.98 -14.70 42.31
CA ARG A 373 -4.98 -13.70 42.77
C ARG A 373 -6.10 -13.46 41.76
N LYS A 374 -5.83 -13.65 40.46
CA LYS A 374 -6.83 -13.58 39.39
C LYS A 374 -7.67 -14.87 39.26
N GLY A 375 -7.34 -15.93 40.01
CA GLY A 375 -8.00 -17.23 39.93
C GLY A 375 -7.46 -18.15 38.84
N ASP A 376 -6.38 -17.77 38.14
CA ASP A 376 -5.73 -18.66 37.16
C ASP A 376 -4.67 -19.52 37.86
N PHE A 377 -5.15 -20.57 38.53
CA PHE A 377 -4.30 -21.45 39.32
C PHE A 377 -3.35 -22.29 38.47
N SER A 378 -3.76 -22.68 37.26
CA SER A 378 -2.94 -23.47 36.34
C SER A 378 -1.72 -22.67 35.89
N LYS A 379 -1.96 -21.42 35.44
CA LYS A 379 -0.87 -20.54 35.04
C LYS A 379 0.02 -20.15 36.21
N ALA A 380 -0.57 -19.90 37.38
CA ALA A 380 0.19 -19.63 38.60
C ALA A 380 1.10 -20.82 38.98
N TYR A 381 0.61 -22.06 38.88
CA TYR A 381 1.38 -23.27 39.11
C TYR A 381 2.53 -23.41 38.11
N GLU A 382 2.26 -23.23 36.81
CA GLU A 382 3.27 -23.31 35.75
C GLU A 382 4.44 -22.34 36.01
N LEU A 383 4.12 -21.07 36.27
CA LEU A 383 5.12 -20.02 36.49
C LEU A 383 5.83 -20.18 37.83
N ARG A 384 5.12 -20.63 38.88
CA ARG A 384 5.76 -20.96 40.16
C ARG A 384 6.78 -22.05 39.91
N TYR A 385 6.41 -23.16 39.26
CA TYR A 385 7.30 -24.27 38.98
C TYR A 385 8.56 -23.81 38.21
N LYS A 386 8.38 -23.07 37.11
CA LYS A 386 9.46 -22.54 36.27
C LYS A 386 10.42 -21.59 37.00
N SER A 387 9.95 -20.90 38.04
CA SER A 387 10.82 -20.00 38.81
C SER A 387 11.97 -20.71 39.51
N GLY A 388 11.87 -22.00 39.85
CA GLY A 388 12.95 -22.80 40.44
C GLY A 388 13.66 -22.22 41.69
N LYS A 389 13.14 -21.17 42.32
CA LYS A 389 13.71 -20.48 43.51
C LYS A 389 13.38 -21.19 44.83
N PHE A 390 12.88 -22.41 44.76
CA PHE A 390 12.30 -23.10 45.90
C PHE A 390 12.61 -24.59 45.87
N ASP A 391 12.61 -25.19 47.04
CA ASP A 391 12.59 -26.64 47.18
C ASP A 391 11.20 -27.14 46.77
N VAL A 392 11.13 -27.87 45.66
CA VAL A 392 9.89 -28.43 45.10
C VAL A 392 9.09 -29.25 46.12
N LYS A 393 9.78 -29.85 47.12
CA LYS A 393 9.17 -30.61 48.22
C LYS A 393 8.61 -29.71 49.32
N ASN A 394 9.30 -28.63 49.64
CA ASN A 394 9.01 -27.81 50.83
C ASN A 394 8.38 -26.44 50.53
N ASP A 395 8.16 -26.10 49.25
CA ASP A 395 7.51 -24.84 48.87
C ASP A 395 6.02 -24.84 49.19
N ARG A 396 5.66 -24.13 50.27
CA ARG A 396 4.27 -24.01 50.72
C ARG A 396 3.36 -23.42 49.65
N THR A 397 3.83 -22.45 48.87
CA THR A 397 3.00 -21.79 47.83
C THR A 397 2.67 -22.75 46.71
N LEU A 398 3.66 -23.51 46.22
CA LEU A 398 3.47 -24.51 45.19
C LEU A 398 2.58 -25.67 45.68
N MET A 399 2.75 -26.10 46.94
CA MET A 399 1.86 -27.10 47.55
C MET A 399 0.42 -26.62 47.68
N ASN A 400 0.21 -25.35 48.02
CA ASN A 400 -1.12 -24.76 48.04
C ASN A 400 -1.74 -24.72 46.64
N LEU A 401 -0.98 -24.30 45.62
CA LEU A 401 -1.44 -24.29 44.23
C LEU A 401 -1.80 -25.69 43.73
N ARG A 402 -0.95 -26.70 44.01
CA ARG A 402 -1.26 -28.11 43.72
C ARG A 402 -2.57 -28.52 44.39
N SER A 403 -2.73 -28.20 45.68
CA SER A 403 -3.95 -28.54 46.43
C SER A 403 -5.19 -27.84 45.87
N GLU A 404 -5.11 -26.55 45.55
CA GLU A 404 -6.20 -25.77 44.94
C GLU A 404 -6.65 -26.40 43.61
N LEU A 405 -5.70 -26.69 42.71
CA LEU A 405 -5.98 -27.34 41.43
C LEU A 405 -6.58 -28.74 41.63
N ILE A 406 -6.00 -29.58 42.49
CA ILE A 406 -6.52 -30.93 42.74
C ILE A 406 -7.89 -30.91 43.41
N ASP A 407 -8.15 -29.96 44.31
CA ASP A 407 -9.45 -29.85 44.97
C ASP A 407 -10.53 -29.36 44.00
N GLU A 408 -10.21 -28.49 43.03
CA GLU A 408 -11.12 -28.13 41.93
C GLU A 408 -11.47 -29.35 41.07
N GLU A 409 -10.45 -30.11 40.65
CA GLU A 409 -10.58 -31.37 39.92
C GLU A 409 -11.42 -32.41 40.68
N ILE A 410 -11.27 -32.52 42.01
CA ILE A 410 -12.08 -33.43 42.84
C ILE A 410 -13.53 -32.95 42.96
N LYS A 411 -13.78 -31.63 43.03
CA LYS A 411 -15.13 -31.06 43.13
C LYS A 411 -15.92 -31.17 41.84
N ASP A 412 -15.26 -31.34 40.70
CA ASP A 412 -15.94 -31.58 39.44
C ASP A 412 -16.87 -32.80 39.57
N LYS A 413 -18.08 -32.71 39.00
CA LYS A 413 -19.06 -33.81 39.05
C LYS A 413 -18.72 -34.93 38.08
N ASP A 414 -17.81 -34.69 37.13
CA ASP A 414 -17.32 -35.75 36.27
C ASP A 414 -16.50 -36.79 37.05
N GLU A 415 -16.80 -38.06 36.80
CA GLU A 415 -16.10 -39.20 37.39
C GLU A 415 -14.64 -39.30 36.90
N ARG A 416 -14.33 -38.69 35.75
CA ARG A 416 -13.02 -38.70 35.11
C ARG A 416 -12.42 -37.31 35.13
N VAL A 417 -11.26 -37.21 35.76
CA VAL A 417 -10.52 -35.98 35.97
C VAL A 417 -9.15 -36.14 35.33
N TYR A 418 -8.71 -35.11 34.60
CA TYR A 418 -7.43 -35.11 33.92
C TYR A 418 -6.56 -33.95 34.41
N CYS A 419 -5.47 -34.25 35.11
CA CYS A 419 -4.51 -33.24 35.59
C CYS A 419 -3.58 -32.74 34.48
N PHE A 420 -4.13 -32.21 33.38
CA PHE A 420 -3.35 -31.71 32.23
C PHE A 420 -2.41 -30.56 32.58
N TRP A 421 -2.69 -29.84 33.65
CA TRP A 421 -1.84 -28.77 34.17
C TRP A 421 -0.56 -29.28 34.86
N LEU A 422 -0.49 -30.58 35.23
CA LEU A 422 0.63 -31.13 35.98
C LEU A 422 1.88 -31.23 35.09
N ILE A 423 2.96 -30.58 35.51
CA ILE A 423 4.23 -30.62 34.77
C ILE A 423 4.86 -32.02 34.90
N ASP A 424 5.33 -32.57 33.78
CA ASP A 424 5.90 -33.93 33.73
C ASP A 424 7.06 -34.13 34.70
N ALA A 425 7.95 -33.14 34.79
CA ALA A 425 9.08 -33.15 35.70
C ALA A 425 8.70 -33.02 37.20
N ASP A 426 7.45 -32.69 37.53
CA ASP A 426 7.00 -32.48 38.91
C ASP A 426 6.60 -33.81 39.60
N ASN A 427 7.60 -34.63 39.96
CA ASN A 427 7.36 -35.91 40.63
C ASN A 427 6.65 -35.78 41.98
N VAL A 428 6.91 -34.68 42.71
CA VAL A 428 6.28 -34.40 44.00
C VAL A 428 4.81 -34.05 43.80
N GLY A 429 4.50 -33.22 42.80
CA GLY A 429 3.13 -32.89 42.42
C GLY A 429 2.37 -34.11 41.93
N TYR A 430 3.01 -34.98 41.14
CA TYR A 430 2.45 -36.24 40.70
C TYR A 430 2.10 -37.16 41.87
N GLU A 431 3.02 -37.39 42.80
CA GLU A 431 2.76 -38.21 43.99
C GLU A 431 1.61 -37.62 44.83
N PHE A 432 1.62 -36.31 45.03
CA PHE A 432 0.60 -35.61 45.81
C PHE A 432 -0.79 -35.71 45.13
N ALA A 433 -0.85 -35.47 43.83
CA ALA A 433 -2.07 -35.60 43.01
C ALA A 433 -2.59 -37.04 43.04
N PHE A 434 -1.72 -38.02 42.81
CA PHE A 434 -2.09 -39.43 42.85
C PHE A 434 -2.70 -39.82 44.19
N ASN A 435 -2.03 -39.50 45.32
CA ASN A 435 -2.52 -39.88 46.65
C ASN A 435 -3.87 -39.22 46.98
N ARG A 436 -4.05 -37.95 46.59
CA ARG A 436 -5.31 -37.22 46.78
C ARG A 436 -6.43 -37.78 45.91
N LEU A 437 -6.17 -38.07 44.64
CA LEU A 437 -7.14 -38.69 43.74
C LEU A 437 -7.46 -40.11 44.18
N LEU A 438 -6.48 -40.92 44.59
CA LEU A 438 -6.71 -42.29 45.04
C LEU A 438 -7.72 -42.33 46.20
N LYS A 439 -7.63 -41.35 47.10
CA LYS A 439 -8.55 -41.22 48.23
C LYS A 439 -9.96 -40.74 47.83
N ASN A 440 -10.13 -40.01 46.74
CA ASN A 440 -11.41 -39.34 46.43
C ASN A 440 -12.06 -39.85 45.12
N LYS A 441 -11.25 -40.00 44.06
CA LYS A 441 -11.63 -40.48 42.72
C LYS A 441 -10.61 -41.53 42.21
N PRO A 442 -10.70 -42.80 42.66
CA PRO A 442 -9.73 -43.85 42.31
C PRO A 442 -9.56 -44.11 40.82
N ALA A 443 -10.63 -43.96 40.01
CA ALA A 443 -10.57 -44.09 38.55
C ALA A 443 -9.68 -43.01 37.90
N SER A 444 -9.71 -41.78 38.40
CA SER A 444 -8.82 -40.70 37.95
C SER A 444 -7.37 -40.93 38.38
N ALA A 445 -7.16 -41.45 39.60
CA ALA A 445 -5.82 -41.87 40.05
C ALA A 445 -5.23 -42.98 39.18
N TYR A 446 -6.07 -43.95 38.78
CA TYR A 446 -5.73 -44.99 37.83
C TYR A 446 -5.29 -44.42 36.48
N ASN A 447 -6.07 -43.50 35.91
CA ASN A 447 -5.73 -42.86 34.62
C ASN A 447 -4.44 -42.04 34.70
N LEU A 448 -4.22 -41.32 35.81
CA LEU A 448 -3.00 -40.55 36.03
C LEU A 448 -1.76 -41.46 36.08
N ALA A 449 -1.83 -42.57 36.82
CA ALA A 449 -0.73 -43.55 36.89
C ALA A 449 -0.51 -44.27 35.54
N LYS A 450 -1.60 -44.62 34.84
CA LYS A 450 -1.56 -45.24 33.50
C LYS A 450 -0.87 -44.30 32.48
N GLY A 451 -1.20 -43.01 32.50
CA GLY A 451 -0.59 -42.00 31.64
C GLY A 451 0.93 -41.86 31.83
N ARG A 452 1.43 -42.08 33.06
CA ARG A 452 2.87 -42.07 33.36
C ARG A 452 3.53 -43.45 33.32
N SER A 453 2.80 -44.50 32.96
CA SER A 453 3.30 -45.89 32.99
C SER A 453 3.88 -46.31 34.36
N ASP A 454 3.32 -45.78 35.45
CA ASP A 454 3.74 -46.08 36.81
C ASP A 454 3.00 -47.31 37.34
N ASN A 455 3.60 -48.48 37.16
CA ASN A 455 2.97 -49.77 37.48
C ASN A 455 2.65 -49.94 38.98
N ASP A 456 3.45 -49.37 39.89
CA ASP A 456 3.25 -49.49 41.33
C ASP A 456 2.03 -48.71 41.79
N ARG A 457 1.91 -47.46 41.34
CA ARG A 457 0.73 -46.62 41.59
C ARG A 457 -0.49 -47.13 40.84
N LEU A 458 -0.31 -47.67 39.63
CA LEU A 458 -1.40 -48.30 38.88
C LEU A 458 -1.97 -49.51 39.63
N SER A 459 -1.11 -50.35 40.21
CA SER A 459 -1.52 -51.47 41.07
C SER A 459 -2.30 -51.00 42.31
N SER A 460 -1.81 -49.94 42.96
CA SER A 460 -2.49 -49.33 44.12
C SER A 460 -3.87 -48.79 43.77
N ALA A 461 -4.01 -48.14 42.61
CA ALA A 461 -5.29 -47.65 42.11
C ALA A 461 -6.27 -48.78 41.77
N ARG A 462 -5.79 -49.87 41.16
CA ARG A 462 -6.63 -51.07 40.89
C ARG A 462 -7.22 -51.64 42.18
N GLN A 463 -6.40 -51.77 43.23
CA GLN A 463 -6.84 -52.28 44.53
C GLN A 463 -7.90 -51.38 45.17
N GLU A 464 -7.71 -50.06 45.13
CA GLU A 464 -8.67 -49.12 45.73
C GLU A 464 -9.99 -49.09 44.97
N ILE A 465 -9.98 -49.21 43.63
CA ILE A 465 -11.20 -49.36 42.82
C ILE A 465 -11.97 -50.62 43.23
N LEU A 466 -11.28 -51.76 43.34
CA LEU A 466 -11.89 -53.03 43.76
C LEU A 466 -12.48 -52.99 45.17
N LYS A 467 -11.85 -52.23 46.06
CA LYS A 467 -12.29 -52.08 47.45
C LYS A 467 -13.54 -51.21 47.57
N ARG A 468 -13.65 -50.15 46.77
CA ARG A 468 -14.73 -49.15 46.90
C ARG A 468 -15.94 -49.42 46.05
N ASN A 469 -15.74 -49.97 44.86
CA ASN A 469 -16.84 -50.32 43.97
C ASN A 469 -17.31 -51.73 44.25
N ASN A 470 -18.55 -52.04 43.87
CA ASN A 470 -18.95 -53.44 43.82
C ASN A 470 -18.07 -54.19 42.77
N PRO A 471 -17.77 -55.49 42.99
CA PRO A 471 -16.88 -56.23 42.09
C PRO A 471 -17.33 -56.26 40.63
N GLU A 472 -18.64 -56.14 40.38
CA GLU A 472 -19.23 -56.09 39.04
C GLU A 472 -18.88 -54.79 38.30
N ASN A 473 -18.98 -53.64 38.97
CA ASN A 473 -18.64 -52.34 38.41
C ASN A 473 -17.14 -52.22 38.20
N SER A 474 -16.32 -52.77 39.11
CA SER A 474 -14.87 -52.85 38.90
C SER A 474 -14.52 -53.69 37.68
N TYR A 475 -15.14 -54.87 37.51
CA TYR A 475 -14.95 -55.68 36.31
C TYR A 475 -15.34 -54.92 35.03
N LYS A 476 -16.49 -54.25 35.01
CA LYS A 476 -16.92 -53.41 33.87
C LYS A 476 -15.92 -52.28 33.58
N PHE A 477 -15.44 -51.59 34.61
CA PHE A 477 -14.44 -50.53 34.48
C PHE A 477 -13.15 -51.05 33.83
N PHE A 478 -12.52 -52.09 34.39
CA PHE A 478 -11.27 -52.62 33.84
C PHE A 478 -11.44 -53.25 32.46
N LYS A 479 -12.61 -53.86 32.17
CA LYS A 479 -12.95 -54.33 30.82
C LYS A 479 -13.03 -53.18 29.83
N SER A 480 -13.64 -52.06 30.21
CA SER A 480 -13.69 -50.86 29.36
C SER A 480 -12.31 -50.24 29.12
N GLU A 481 -11.45 -50.28 30.13
CA GLU A 481 -10.06 -49.79 30.08
C GLU A 481 -9.07 -50.76 29.44
N LYS A 482 -9.55 -51.96 29.06
CA LYS A 482 -8.76 -53.09 28.53
C LYS A 482 -7.57 -53.47 29.43
N ASP A 483 -7.78 -53.43 30.74
CA ASP A 483 -6.76 -53.73 31.73
C ASP A 483 -6.83 -55.19 32.17
N GLU A 484 -6.05 -56.07 31.54
CA GLU A 484 -6.05 -57.51 31.80
C GLU A 484 -5.81 -57.84 33.28
N THR A 485 -4.85 -57.16 33.92
CA THR A 485 -4.57 -57.36 35.35
C THR A 485 -5.77 -56.95 36.21
N GLY A 486 -6.38 -55.80 35.94
CA GLY A 486 -7.57 -55.34 36.65
C GLY A 486 -8.79 -56.25 36.44
N ILE A 487 -8.98 -56.75 35.22
CA ILE A 487 -10.02 -57.73 34.86
C ILE A 487 -9.81 -59.00 35.68
N GLU A 488 -8.58 -59.51 35.73
CA GLU A 488 -8.26 -60.75 36.40
C GLU A 488 -8.45 -60.66 37.93
N MET A 489 -8.03 -59.54 38.53
CA MET A 489 -8.27 -59.24 39.93
C MET A 489 -9.78 -59.18 40.24
N SER A 490 -10.57 -58.55 39.36
CA SER A 490 -12.03 -58.45 39.53
C SER A 490 -12.72 -59.81 39.46
N LEU A 491 -12.32 -60.66 38.50
CA LEU A 491 -12.83 -62.03 38.36
C LEU A 491 -12.53 -62.87 39.60
N GLY A 492 -11.34 -62.73 40.20
CA GLY A 492 -11.00 -63.40 41.45
C GLY A 492 -11.91 -63.00 42.62
N VAL A 493 -12.30 -61.72 42.71
CA VAL A 493 -13.23 -61.25 43.73
C VAL A 493 -14.67 -61.71 43.44
N LEU A 494 -15.10 -61.67 42.18
CA LEU A 494 -16.43 -62.13 41.75
C LEU A 494 -16.61 -63.64 41.97
N SER A 495 -15.63 -64.45 41.60
CA SER A 495 -15.63 -65.91 41.82
C SER A 495 -15.83 -66.25 43.30
N LYS A 496 -15.12 -65.54 44.21
CA LYS A 496 -15.30 -65.69 45.66
C LYS A 496 -16.69 -65.23 46.13
N LYS A 497 -17.19 -64.09 45.63
CA LYS A 497 -18.49 -63.52 46.00
C LYS A 497 -19.64 -64.46 45.64
N TYR A 498 -19.59 -65.05 44.45
CA TYR A 498 -20.65 -65.92 43.92
C TYR A 498 -20.43 -67.41 44.17
N ARG A 499 -19.26 -67.81 44.69
CA ARG A 499 -18.85 -69.22 44.89
C ARG A 499 -18.91 -70.04 43.61
N ILE A 500 -18.54 -69.41 42.49
CA ILE A 500 -18.46 -70.02 41.15
C ILE A 500 -16.98 -70.15 40.82
N ASP A 501 -16.59 -71.24 40.15
CA ASP A 501 -15.22 -71.39 39.68
C ASP A 501 -14.83 -70.24 38.73
N LYS A 502 -13.57 -69.78 38.78
CA LYS A 502 -13.12 -68.63 37.98
C LYS A 502 -13.29 -68.92 36.48
N GLN A 503 -13.06 -70.16 36.04
CA GLN A 503 -13.19 -70.57 34.64
C GLN A 503 -14.66 -70.57 34.19
N GLU A 504 -15.55 -71.13 35.02
CA GLU A 504 -17.00 -71.13 34.79
C GLU A 504 -17.57 -69.70 34.74
N LEU A 505 -17.06 -68.79 35.60
CA LEU A 505 -17.42 -67.37 35.58
C LEU A 505 -16.93 -66.65 34.31
N ILE A 506 -15.72 -66.95 33.83
CA ILE A 506 -15.18 -66.41 32.59
C ILE A 506 -16.03 -66.84 31.39
N GLU A 507 -16.40 -68.12 31.34
CA GLU A 507 -17.28 -68.67 30.30
C GLU A 507 -18.64 -67.96 30.32
N PHE A 508 -19.25 -67.83 31.50
CA PHE A 508 -20.52 -67.11 31.67
C PHE A 508 -20.47 -65.64 31.21
N LEU A 509 -19.41 -64.89 31.54
CA LEU A 509 -19.26 -63.47 31.19
C LEU A 509 -18.81 -63.22 29.74
N ASN A 510 -18.42 -64.27 29.00
CA ASN A 510 -18.02 -64.22 27.59
C ASN A 510 -19.10 -64.75 26.63
N ILE A 511 -20.23 -65.24 27.14
CA ILE A 511 -21.43 -65.49 26.33
C ILE A 511 -21.94 -64.12 25.86
N LYS A 512 -21.94 -63.91 24.55
CA LYS A 512 -22.43 -62.68 23.90
C LYS A 512 -23.93 -62.55 23.98
#